data_AF-A0A941HS37-F1
#
_entry.id   AF-A0A941HS37-F1
#
_cell.length_a   1.000
_cell.length_b   1.000
_cell.length_c   1.000
_cell.angle_alpha   90.00
_cell.angle_beta   90.00
_cell.angle_gamma   90.00
#
_symmetry.space_group_name_H-M   'P 1'
#
loop_
_entity.id
_entity.type
_entity.pdbx_description
1 polymer ?
#
loop_
_entity_poly.entity_id
_entity_poly.type
_entity_poly.pdbx_seq_one_letter_code
_entity_poly.pdbx_strand_id
1 'polypeptide(L)'
;MNSVNDYQDQLVQTFIDKYKHTYVDIDRYDAVHLKQHLHFFQEIKPVLNDRERIIFDAIIHMQVSLQIHDRVEFDFLQSNHTHHMVGSIQMNALIGDYHSSWFYKLLSGSGELSALEHFLETVKQINRTKVELLHTEDLSVIDILDKVEEIYIGLYDAYALYYQLTDYNHLRNQIIYHFVYSHKPFWIEKMIQRNGQVKDKWLERKSQFEEDSINRQ
;
A
#
# COMPACT_ATOMS: atom_id res chain seq x y z
N MET A 1 15.35 22.26 -7.02
CA MET A 1 15.03 21.08 -6.18
C MET A 1 13.89 21.31 -5.18
N ASN A 2 13.34 22.53 -5.02
CA ASN A 2 12.16 22.74 -4.15
C ASN A 2 10.82 22.37 -4.80
N SER A 3 10.67 22.49 -6.12
CA SER A 3 9.36 22.38 -6.79
C SER A 3 8.71 20.98 -6.78
N VAL A 4 9.48 19.89 -6.74
CA VAL A 4 8.92 18.52 -6.75
C VAL A 4 8.37 18.15 -5.37
N ASN A 5 9.06 18.57 -4.31
CA ASN A 5 8.63 18.33 -2.94
C ASN A 5 7.37 19.16 -2.64
N ASP A 6 7.37 20.43 -3.05
CA ASP A 6 6.23 21.34 -2.93
C ASP A 6 4.98 20.79 -3.64
N TYR A 7 5.16 20.18 -4.82
CA TYR A 7 4.05 19.56 -5.56
C TYR A 7 3.48 18.32 -4.87
N GLN A 8 4.34 17.43 -4.36
CA GLN A 8 3.88 16.25 -3.62
C GLN A 8 3.16 16.64 -2.31
N ASP A 9 3.65 17.67 -1.62
CA ASP A 9 2.99 18.19 -0.42
C ASP A 9 1.61 18.78 -0.76
N GLN A 10 1.48 19.44 -1.92
CA GLN A 10 0.19 19.91 -2.41
C GLN A 10 -0.81 18.76 -2.68
N LEU A 11 -0.34 17.63 -3.23
CA LEU A 11 -1.21 16.46 -3.46
C LEU A 11 -1.73 15.89 -2.13
N VAL A 12 -0.85 15.78 -1.14
CA VAL A 12 -1.23 15.33 0.21
C VAL A 12 -2.24 16.29 0.79
N GLN A 13 -1.96 17.59 0.78
CA GLN A 13 -2.87 18.60 1.33
C GLN A 13 -4.23 18.56 0.65
N THR A 14 -4.26 18.43 -0.69
CA THR A 14 -5.52 18.33 -1.46
C THR A 14 -6.32 17.08 -1.07
N PHE A 15 -5.66 15.94 -0.90
CA PHE A 15 -6.31 14.71 -0.47
C PHE A 15 -6.87 14.85 0.95
N ILE A 16 -6.08 15.42 1.86
CA ILE A 16 -6.47 15.66 3.25
C ILE A 16 -7.66 16.61 3.34
N ASP A 17 -7.61 17.77 2.68
CA ASP A 17 -8.68 18.76 2.72
C ASP A 17 -10.00 18.20 2.18
N LYS A 18 -9.92 17.32 1.17
CA LYS A 18 -11.10 16.74 0.53
C LYS A 18 -11.68 15.55 1.30
N TYR A 19 -10.84 14.71 1.89
CA TYR A 19 -11.24 13.38 2.32
C TYR A 19 -10.92 13.01 3.77
N LYS A 20 -10.08 13.76 4.49
CA LYS A 20 -9.79 13.46 5.90
C LYS A 20 -11.04 13.64 6.74
N HIS A 21 -11.37 12.62 7.54
CA HIS A 21 -12.44 12.76 8.52
C HIS A 21 -11.99 13.66 9.69
N THR A 22 -12.91 14.47 10.25
CA THR A 22 -12.58 15.47 11.27
C THR A 22 -11.87 14.89 12.50
N TYR A 23 -12.18 13.65 12.87
CA TYR A 23 -11.62 12.96 14.04
C TYR A 23 -10.37 12.12 13.77
N VAL A 24 -9.86 12.13 12.54
CA VAL A 24 -8.63 11.38 12.19
C VAL A 24 -7.47 12.34 12.27
N ASP A 25 -6.40 12.00 12.99
CA ASP A 25 -5.19 12.81 13.03
C ASP A 25 -4.38 12.67 11.74
N ILE A 26 -3.72 13.75 11.32
CA ILE A 26 -2.96 13.76 10.05
C ILE A 26 -1.79 12.76 10.07
N ASP A 27 -1.15 12.58 11.23
CA ASP A 27 -0.03 11.64 11.44
C ASP A 27 -0.39 10.19 11.10
N ARG A 28 -1.68 9.83 11.08
CA ARG A 28 -2.15 8.51 10.65
C ARG A 28 -1.93 8.27 9.16
N TYR A 29 -1.93 9.33 8.35
CA TYR A 29 -1.64 9.26 6.91
C TYR A 29 -0.14 9.17 6.62
N ASP A 30 0.68 9.83 7.44
CA ASP A 30 2.14 9.69 7.38
C ASP A 30 2.58 8.28 7.74
N ALA A 31 1.93 7.68 8.74
CA ALA A 31 2.17 6.29 9.14
C ALA A 31 1.95 5.29 8.00
N VAL A 32 1.12 5.62 7.01
CA VAL A 32 0.88 4.77 5.83
C VAL A 32 1.53 5.30 4.56
N HIS A 33 2.49 6.21 4.67
CA HIS A 33 3.26 6.71 3.53
C HIS A 33 2.38 7.29 2.40
N LEU A 34 1.28 7.98 2.76
CA LEU A 34 0.32 8.54 1.80
C LEU A 34 1.00 9.35 0.69
N LYS A 35 1.98 10.19 1.05
CA LYS A 35 2.74 11.02 0.12
C LYS A 35 3.40 10.18 -0.98
N GLN A 36 4.05 9.09 -0.61
CA GLN A 36 4.74 8.20 -1.54
C GLN A 36 3.73 7.41 -2.39
N HIS A 37 2.59 7.01 -1.82
CA HIS A 37 1.53 6.39 -2.63
C HIS A 37 0.99 7.33 -3.70
N LEU A 38 0.62 8.56 -3.32
CA LEU A 38 0.18 9.59 -4.26
C LEU A 38 1.20 9.82 -5.36
N HIS A 39 2.49 9.92 -4.99
CA HIS A 39 3.57 10.09 -5.94
C HIS A 39 3.66 8.95 -6.95
N PHE A 40 3.78 7.69 -6.50
CA PHE A 40 3.96 6.56 -7.40
C PHE A 40 2.74 6.28 -8.27
N PHE A 41 1.51 6.39 -7.74
CA PHE A 41 0.32 6.24 -8.57
C PHE A 41 0.24 7.34 -9.64
N GLN A 42 0.69 8.55 -9.31
CA GLN A 42 0.77 9.63 -10.29
C GLN A 42 1.89 9.39 -11.31
N GLU A 43 3.03 8.82 -10.94
CA GLU A 43 4.06 8.45 -11.91
C GLU A 43 3.58 7.37 -12.90
N ILE A 44 2.78 6.42 -12.42
CA ILE A 44 2.17 5.40 -13.30
C ILE A 44 1.25 6.07 -14.33
N LYS A 45 0.47 7.07 -13.92
CA LYS A 45 -0.41 7.81 -14.83
C LYS A 45 -0.40 9.32 -14.53
N PRO A 46 0.52 10.09 -15.16
CA PRO A 46 0.73 11.50 -14.81
C PRO A 46 -0.41 12.43 -15.23
N VAL A 47 -1.12 12.07 -16.30
CA VAL A 47 -2.23 12.86 -16.86
C VAL A 47 -3.53 12.09 -16.63
N LEU A 48 -4.43 12.72 -15.88
CA LEU A 48 -5.75 12.21 -15.52
C LEU A 48 -6.82 13.16 -16.06
N ASN A 49 -7.76 12.63 -16.83
CA ASN A 49 -9.03 13.31 -17.07
C ASN A 49 -9.95 13.20 -15.84
N ASP A 50 -11.12 13.86 -15.86
CA ASP A 50 -12.04 13.90 -14.71
C ASP A 50 -12.48 12.51 -14.23
N ARG A 51 -12.76 11.61 -15.18
CA ARG A 51 -13.13 10.22 -14.89
C ARG A 51 -11.97 9.47 -14.24
N GLU A 52 -10.78 9.57 -14.80
CA GLU A 52 -9.57 8.92 -14.29
C GLU A 52 -9.15 9.45 -12.93
N ARG A 53 -9.43 10.73 -12.63
CA ARG A 53 -9.21 11.31 -11.31
C ARG A 53 -10.10 10.68 -10.24
N ILE A 54 -11.34 10.31 -10.57
CA ILE A 54 -12.22 9.59 -9.63
C ILE A 54 -11.63 8.20 -9.32
N ILE A 55 -11.15 7.49 -10.35
CA ILE A 55 -10.52 6.18 -10.18
C ILE A 55 -9.24 6.31 -9.35
N PHE A 56 -8.39 7.30 -9.65
CA PHE A 56 -7.18 7.59 -8.88
C PHE A 56 -7.49 7.82 -7.40
N ASP A 57 -8.42 8.73 -7.08
CA ASP A 57 -8.82 9.02 -5.70
C ASP A 57 -9.31 7.74 -5.00
N ALA A 58 -10.15 6.94 -5.67
CA ALA A 58 -10.66 5.69 -5.12
C ALA A 58 -9.55 4.68 -4.80
N ILE A 59 -8.54 4.57 -5.65
CA ILE A 59 -7.42 3.66 -5.47
C ILE A 59 -6.49 4.10 -4.34
N ILE A 60 -6.24 5.40 -4.20
CA ILE A 60 -5.51 5.92 -3.03
C ILE A 60 -6.26 5.61 -1.74
N HIS A 61 -7.59 5.77 -1.73
CA HIS A 61 -8.42 5.38 -0.59
C HIS A 61 -8.28 3.89 -0.25
N MET A 62 -8.35 3.00 -1.24
CA MET A 62 -8.16 1.57 -1.00
C MET A 62 -6.75 1.24 -0.51
N GLN A 63 -5.72 1.87 -1.06
CA GLN A 63 -4.33 1.69 -0.63
C GLN A 63 -4.16 2.06 0.86
N VAL A 64 -4.65 3.24 1.26
CA VAL A 64 -4.64 3.70 2.65
C VAL A 64 -5.37 2.70 3.55
N SER A 65 -6.56 2.25 3.13
CA SER A 65 -7.31 1.23 3.86
C SER A 65 -6.47 -0.03 4.11
N LEU A 66 -5.94 -0.63 3.04
CA LEU A 66 -5.16 -1.86 3.12
C LEU A 66 -3.99 -1.77 4.12
N GLN A 67 -3.30 -0.64 4.16
CA GLN A 67 -2.15 -0.44 5.04
C GLN A 67 -2.51 -0.16 6.49
N ILE A 68 -3.64 0.51 6.72
CA ILE A 68 -4.14 0.72 8.07
C ILE A 68 -4.59 -0.62 8.68
N HIS A 69 -5.28 -1.45 7.90
CA HIS A 69 -5.73 -2.77 8.35
C HIS A 69 -4.58 -3.72 8.69
N ASP A 70 -3.45 -3.65 7.97
CA ASP A 70 -2.26 -4.47 8.27
C ASP A 70 -1.78 -4.32 9.71
N ARG A 71 -1.81 -3.08 10.22
CA ARG A 71 -1.38 -2.76 11.58
C ARG A 71 -2.41 -3.25 12.61
N VAL A 72 -3.70 -3.14 12.29
CA VAL A 72 -4.83 -3.54 13.14
C VAL A 72 -4.83 -5.05 13.38
N GLU A 73 -4.71 -5.85 12.32
CA GLU A 73 -4.80 -7.32 12.41
C GLU A 73 -3.75 -7.89 13.36
N PHE A 74 -2.53 -7.37 13.32
CA PHE A 74 -1.45 -7.87 14.18
C PHE A 74 -1.52 -7.31 15.60
N ASP A 75 -1.90 -6.04 15.75
CA ASP A 75 -2.08 -5.46 17.07
C ASP A 75 -3.19 -6.19 17.82
N PHE A 76 -4.27 -6.66 17.18
CA PHE A 76 -5.29 -7.49 17.84
C PHE A 76 -4.77 -8.86 18.34
N LEU A 77 -3.80 -9.46 17.65
CA LEU A 77 -3.29 -10.81 17.96
C LEU A 77 -2.36 -10.86 19.19
N GLN A 78 -1.88 -9.71 19.69
CA GLN A 78 -1.06 -9.70 20.91
C GLN A 78 -1.95 -9.90 22.15
N SER A 79 -1.51 -10.67 23.15
CA SER A 79 -2.33 -10.99 24.33
C SER A 79 -2.34 -9.91 25.44
N ASN A 80 -1.52 -8.87 25.31
CA ASN A 80 -1.30 -7.85 26.36
C ASN A 80 -1.85 -6.48 25.99
N HIS A 81 -3.17 -6.36 25.84
CA HIS A 81 -3.82 -5.09 25.49
C HIS A 81 -4.10 -4.21 26.70
N THR A 82 -3.65 -2.95 26.66
CA THR A 82 -4.15 -1.91 27.56
C THR A 82 -5.38 -1.23 26.97
N HIS A 83 -6.24 -0.62 27.80
CA HIS A 83 -7.45 0.08 27.33
C HIS A 83 -7.18 1.15 26.26
N HIS A 84 -6.07 1.91 26.38
CA HIS A 84 -5.66 2.89 25.38
C HIS A 84 -5.24 2.25 24.05
N MET A 85 -4.60 1.08 24.10
CA MET A 85 -4.20 0.32 22.91
C MET A 85 -5.42 -0.20 22.16
N VAL A 86 -6.40 -0.77 22.87
CA VAL A 86 -7.68 -1.19 22.27
C VAL A 86 -8.39 -0.02 21.58
N GLY A 87 -8.44 1.15 22.21
CA GLY A 87 -9.02 2.35 21.60
C GLY A 87 -8.31 2.79 20.32
N SER A 88 -6.97 2.77 20.30
CA SER A 88 -6.22 3.10 19.08
C SER A 88 -6.39 2.06 17.98
N ILE A 89 -6.48 0.78 18.32
CA ILE A 89 -6.71 -0.29 17.34
C ILE A 89 -8.11 -0.16 16.72
N GLN A 90 -9.14 0.05 17.53
CA GLN A 90 -10.51 0.28 17.06
C GLN A 90 -10.59 1.51 16.17
N MET A 91 -9.92 2.59 16.54
CA MET A 91 -9.85 3.80 15.71
C MET A 91 -9.21 3.49 14.34
N ASN A 92 -8.07 2.78 14.31
CA ASN A 92 -7.44 2.39 13.05
C ASN A 92 -8.37 1.50 12.20
N ALA A 93 -9.08 0.54 12.80
CA ALA A 93 -10.05 -0.28 12.08
C ALA A 93 -11.14 0.57 11.40
N LEU A 94 -11.71 1.53 12.14
CA LEU A 94 -12.71 2.44 11.61
C LEU A 94 -12.16 3.37 10.52
N ILE A 95 -10.90 3.79 10.60
CA ILE A 95 -10.26 4.58 9.55
C ILE A 95 -10.09 3.74 8.28
N GLY A 96 -9.68 2.48 8.43
CA GLY A 96 -9.62 1.53 7.32
C GLY A 96 -10.99 1.35 6.66
N ASP A 97 -12.04 1.07 7.44
CA ASP A 97 -13.41 0.94 6.95
C ASP A 97 -13.93 2.23 6.29
N TYR A 98 -13.57 3.40 6.82
CA TYR A 98 -13.89 4.70 6.24
C TYR A 98 -13.25 4.87 4.85
N HIS A 99 -11.97 4.55 4.71
CA HIS A 99 -11.26 4.67 3.45
C HIS A 99 -11.71 3.62 2.42
N SER A 100 -11.95 2.37 2.81
CA SER A 100 -12.53 1.37 1.89
C SER A 100 -13.96 1.75 1.47
N SER A 101 -14.77 2.36 2.35
CA SER A 101 -16.09 2.88 2.00
C SER A 101 -16.01 3.98 0.94
N TRP A 102 -15.00 4.85 0.99
CA TRP A 102 -14.77 5.86 -0.06
C TRP A 102 -14.41 5.24 -1.40
N PHE A 103 -13.61 4.18 -1.43
CA PHE A 103 -13.33 3.45 -2.66
C PHE A 103 -14.61 2.95 -3.32
N TYR A 104 -15.50 2.28 -2.56
CA TYR A 104 -16.78 1.82 -3.10
C TYR A 104 -17.65 3.00 -3.54
N LYS A 105 -17.80 4.01 -2.68
CA LYS A 105 -18.64 5.18 -2.94
C LYS A 105 -18.23 5.94 -4.20
N LEU A 106 -16.93 6.15 -4.41
CA LEU A 106 -16.42 6.86 -5.59
C LEU A 106 -16.72 6.07 -6.85
N LEU A 107 -16.31 4.80 -6.91
CA LEU A 107 -16.47 4.01 -8.13
C LEU A 107 -17.93 3.67 -8.43
N SER A 108 -18.72 3.27 -7.44
CA SER A 108 -20.15 2.98 -7.66
C SER A 108 -20.95 4.25 -7.92
N GLY A 109 -20.62 5.34 -7.21
CA GLY A 109 -21.33 6.62 -7.32
C GLY A 109 -21.11 7.32 -8.65
N SER A 110 -19.97 7.10 -9.32
CA SER A 110 -19.67 7.63 -10.64
C SER A 110 -19.97 6.66 -11.79
N GLY A 111 -20.52 5.47 -11.50
CA GLY A 111 -20.80 4.44 -12.52
C GLY A 111 -19.58 3.69 -13.04
N GLU A 112 -18.42 3.79 -12.38
CA GLU A 112 -17.16 3.14 -12.74
C GLU A 112 -17.12 1.66 -12.32
N LEU A 113 -18.16 0.90 -12.68
CA LEU A 113 -18.35 -0.48 -12.24
C LEU A 113 -17.26 -1.42 -12.81
N SER A 114 -16.77 -1.16 -14.02
CA SER A 114 -15.67 -1.93 -14.61
C SER A 114 -14.36 -1.73 -13.85
N ALA A 115 -14.07 -0.49 -13.41
CA ALA A 115 -12.91 -0.24 -12.55
C ALA A 115 -13.11 -0.94 -11.20
N LEU A 116 -14.29 -0.81 -10.59
CA LEU A 116 -14.62 -1.45 -9.32
C LEU A 116 -14.40 -2.97 -9.37
N GLU A 117 -14.92 -3.65 -10.38
CA GLU A 117 -14.77 -5.10 -10.56
C GLU A 117 -13.29 -5.49 -10.69
N HIS A 118 -12.54 -4.78 -11.54
CA HIS A 118 -11.12 -5.02 -11.77
C HIS A 118 -10.31 -4.91 -10.47
N PHE A 119 -10.45 -3.80 -9.75
CA PHE A 119 -9.65 -3.55 -8.55
C PHE A 119 -10.09 -4.39 -7.35
N LEU A 120 -11.38 -4.72 -7.24
CA LEU A 120 -11.90 -5.52 -6.14
C LEU A 120 -11.31 -6.93 -6.13
N GLU A 121 -11.04 -7.52 -7.30
CA GLU A 121 -10.40 -8.84 -7.34
C GLU A 121 -8.96 -8.78 -6.82
N THR A 122 -8.20 -7.76 -7.21
CA THR A 122 -6.85 -7.52 -6.66
C THR A 122 -6.88 -7.30 -5.15
N VAL A 123 -7.84 -6.53 -4.63
CA VAL A 123 -7.99 -6.30 -3.18
C VAL A 123 -8.26 -7.60 -2.43
N LYS A 124 -9.16 -8.45 -2.97
CA LYS A 124 -9.40 -9.79 -2.40
C LYS A 124 -8.14 -10.63 -2.40
N GLN A 125 -7.38 -10.60 -3.50
CA GLN A 125 -6.15 -11.36 -3.63
C GLN A 125 -5.10 -10.91 -2.60
N ILE A 126 -4.88 -9.59 -2.46
CA ILE A 126 -3.98 -9.04 -1.45
C ILE A 126 -4.37 -9.52 -0.04
N ASN A 127 -5.66 -9.46 0.31
CA ASN A 127 -6.12 -9.90 1.62
C ASN A 127 -5.96 -11.41 1.81
N ARG A 128 -6.20 -12.24 0.78
CA ARG A 128 -5.91 -13.67 0.82
C ARG A 128 -4.42 -13.92 1.07
N THR A 129 -3.54 -13.24 0.34
CA THR A 129 -2.09 -13.35 0.51
C THR A 129 -1.64 -12.97 1.93
N LYS A 130 -2.22 -11.93 2.54
CA LYS A 130 -1.97 -11.57 3.95
C LYS A 130 -2.37 -12.69 4.91
N VAL A 131 -3.57 -13.25 4.74
CA VAL A 131 -4.06 -14.36 5.57
C VAL A 131 -3.17 -15.60 5.41
N GLU A 132 -2.79 -15.95 4.18
CA GLU A 132 -1.87 -17.06 3.90
C GLU A 132 -0.52 -16.86 4.58
N LEU A 133 0.04 -15.65 4.50
CA LEU A 133 1.31 -15.31 5.14
C LEU A 133 1.24 -15.41 6.67
N LEU A 134 0.07 -15.14 7.26
CA LEU A 134 -0.16 -15.22 8.70
C LEU A 134 -0.41 -16.65 9.21
N HIS A 135 -0.96 -17.55 8.41
CA HIS A 135 -1.46 -18.85 8.88
C HIS A 135 -0.75 -20.07 8.27
N THR A 136 0.09 -19.88 7.25
CA THR A 136 0.82 -20.99 6.62
C THR A 136 2.19 -21.14 7.26
N GLU A 137 2.44 -22.26 7.94
CA GLU A 137 3.69 -22.49 8.69
C GLU A 137 4.87 -22.92 7.79
N ASP A 138 4.59 -23.55 6.64
CA ASP A 138 5.58 -24.21 5.78
C ASP A 138 6.00 -23.38 4.54
N LEU A 139 5.83 -22.06 4.55
CA LEU A 139 6.28 -21.22 3.44
C LEU A 139 7.79 -21.16 3.36
N SER A 140 8.35 -21.32 2.15
CA SER A 140 9.78 -21.07 1.96
C SER A 140 10.08 -19.59 2.12
N VAL A 141 11.33 -19.25 2.45
CA VAL A 141 11.76 -17.85 2.60
C VAL A 141 11.54 -17.05 1.30
N ILE A 142 11.66 -17.70 0.14
CA ILE A 142 11.42 -17.09 -1.16
C ILE A 142 9.93 -16.78 -1.32
N ASP A 143 9.05 -17.74 -1.02
CA ASP A 143 7.60 -17.55 -1.11
C ASP A 143 7.12 -16.45 -0.16
N ILE A 144 7.70 -16.37 1.04
CA ILE A 144 7.43 -15.28 1.99
C ILE A 144 7.72 -13.93 1.36
N LEU A 145 8.90 -13.75 0.76
CA LEU A 145 9.28 -12.48 0.15
C LEU A 145 8.41 -12.14 -1.07
N ASP A 146 8.12 -13.13 -1.91
CA ASP A 146 7.25 -12.95 -3.08
C ASP A 146 5.83 -12.52 -2.67
N LYS A 147 5.28 -13.13 -1.63
CA LYS A 147 3.98 -12.74 -1.05
C LYS A 147 4.01 -11.35 -0.42
N VAL A 148 5.10 -10.99 0.26
CA VAL A 148 5.24 -9.63 0.81
C VAL A 148 5.31 -8.60 -0.31
N GLU A 149 6.07 -8.86 -1.37
CA GLU A 149 6.05 -8.01 -2.56
C GLU A 149 4.63 -7.88 -3.10
N GLU A 150 3.93 -8.99 -3.38
CA GLU A 150 2.54 -9.03 -3.86
C GLU A 150 1.59 -8.14 -3.03
N ILE A 151 1.71 -8.16 -1.70
CA ILE A 151 0.90 -7.33 -0.80
C ILE A 151 1.14 -5.84 -1.04
N TYR A 152 2.39 -5.40 -1.20
CA TYR A 152 2.74 -3.99 -1.35
C TYR A 152 2.50 -3.47 -2.77
N ILE A 153 2.64 -4.31 -3.80
CA ILE A 153 2.56 -3.87 -5.19
C ILE A 153 1.30 -4.26 -5.93
N GLY A 154 0.50 -5.20 -5.40
CA GLY A 154 -0.63 -5.78 -6.14
C GLY A 154 -1.58 -4.72 -6.70
N LEU A 155 -1.89 -3.68 -5.92
CA LEU A 155 -2.78 -2.60 -6.36
C LEU A 155 -2.14 -1.70 -7.43
N TYR A 156 -0.82 -1.50 -7.39
CA TYR A 156 -0.09 -0.79 -8.44
C TYR A 156 -0.06 -1.58 -9.74
N ASP A 157 0.22 -2.89 -9.66
CA ASP A 157 0.21 -3.80 -10.82
C ASP A 157 -1.19 -3.82 -11.46
N ALA A 158 -2.25 -3.85 -10.65
CA ALA A 158 -3.62 -3.74 -11.14
C ALA A 158 -3.91 -2.38 -11.78
N TYR A 159 -3.39 -1.29 -11.23
CA TYR A 159 -3.58 0.06 -11.78
C TYR A 159 -2.89 0.21 -13.13
N ALA A 160 -1.65 -0.25 -13.25
CA ALA A 160 -0.93 -0.28 -14.53
C ALA A 160 -1.62 -1.16 -15.57
N LEU A 161 -2.12 -2.34 -15.16
CA LEU A 161 -2.86 -3.26 -16.02
C LEU A 161 -4.17 -2.65 -16.53
N TYR A 162 -4.92 -1.97 -15.66
CA TYR A 162 -6.18 -1.31 -16.03
C TYR A 162 -5.99 -0.30 -17.17
N TYR A 163 -4.87 0.43 -17.15
CA TYR A 163 -4.50 1.40 -18.19
C TYR A 163 -3.62 0.83 -19.31
N GLN A 164 -3.39 -0.49 -19.31
CA GLN A 164 -2.61 -1.20 -20.34
C GLN A 164 -1.20 -0.63 -20.56
N LEU A 165 -0.53 -0.25 -19.48
CA LEU A 165 0.81 0.34 -19.55
C LEU A 165 1.86 -0.75 -19.85
N THR A 166 2.53 -0.64 -21.00
CA THR A 166 3.49 -1.63 -21.49
C THR A 166 4.90 -1.48 -20.92
N ASP A 167 5.25 -0.29 -20.40
CA ASP A 167 6.57 0.04 -19.86
C ASP A 167 6.52 0.40 -18.36
N TYR A 168 5.88 -0.48 -17.57
CA TYR A 168 5.74 -0.29 -16.12
C TYR A 168 6.84 -1.02 -15.32
N ASN A 169 7.60 -1.94 -15.93
CA ASN A 169 8.57 -2.78 -15.20
C ASN A 169 9.64 -1.99 -14.45
N HIS A 170 10.15 -0.90 -15.04
CA HIS A 170 11.15 -0.08 -14.35
C HIS A 170 10.56 0.60 -13.12
N LEU A 171 9.41 1.25 -13.27
CA LEU A 171 8.70 1.91 -12.18
C LEU A 171 8.24 0.91 -11.11
N ARG A 172 7.75 -0.26 -11.52
CA ARG A 172 7.41 -1.39 -10.63
C ARG A 172 8.58 -1.75 -9.72
N ASN A 173 9.79 -1.89 -10.27
CA ASN A 173 10.96 -2.20 -9.47
C ASN A 173 11.32 -1.07 -8.48
N GLN A 174 11.12 0.19 -8.86
CA GLN A 174 11.31 1.32 -7.95
C GLN A 174 10.29 1.30 -6.80
N ILE A 175 9.02 0.97 -7.09
CA ILE A 175 7.96 0.84 -6.09
C ILE A 175 8.28 -0.31 -5.12
N ILE A 176 8.68 -1.49 -5.64
CA ILE A 176 9.09 -2.63 -4.82
C ILE A 176 10.25 -2.21 -3.92
N TYR A 177 11.30 -1.65 -4.51
CA TYR A 177 12.46 -1.22 -3.73
C TYR A 177 12.04 -0.24 -2.64
N HIS A 178 11.25 0.78 -2.98
CA HIS A 178 10.80 1.78 -2.03
C HIS A 178 10.05 1.17 -0.85
N PHE A 179 8.98 0.42 -1.10
CA PHE A 179 8.10 -0.05 -0.02
C PHE A 179 8.57 -1.34 0.66
N VAL A 180 9.41 -2.15 0.02
CA VAL A 180 9.81 -3.48 0.52
C VAL A 180 11.25 -3.52 1.01
N TYR A 181 12.18 -2.83 0.35
CA TYR A 181 13.63 -3.02 0.55
C TYR A 181 14.38 -1.78 1.06
N SER A 182 13.88 -0.57 0.79
CA SER A 182 14.54 0.68 1.20
C SER A 182 14.51 0.85 2.72
N HIS A 183 13.37 0.51 3.32
CA HIS A 183 13.14 0.38 4.75
C HIS A 183 12.73 -1.05 5.08
N LYS A 184 12.71 -1.40 6.37
CA LYS A 184 12.13 -2.68 6.81
C LYS A 184 10.63 -2.47 7.02
N PRO A 185 9.75 -2.81 6.07
CA PRO A 185 8.32 -2.61 6.23
C PRO A 185 7.74 -3.57 7.27
N PHE A 186 6.51 -3.29 7.67
CA PHE A 186 5.78 -4.05 8.68
C PHE A 186 5.81 -5.57 8.44
N TRP A 187 5.43 -6.03 7.25
CA TRP A 187 5.35 -7.46 6.94
C TRP A 187 6.73 -8.14 6.97
N ILE A 188 7.79 -7.49 6.46
CA ILE A 188 9.15 -8.03 6.56
C ILE A 188 9.58 -8.14 8.03
N GLU A 189 9.30 -7.12 8.84
CA GLU A 189 9.62 -7.17 10.27
C GLU A 189 8.93 -8.35 10.96
N LYS A 190 7.64 -8.57 10.68
CA LYS A 190 6.88 -9.69 11.25
C LYS A 190 7.39 -11.03 10.76
N MET A 191 7.73 -11.14 9.48
CA MET A 191 8.25 -12.40 8.93
C MET A 191 9.64 -12.73 9.47
N ILE A 192 10.49 -11.73 9.71
CA ILE A 192 11.78 -11.94 10.40
C ILE A 192 11.59 -12.43 11.84
N GLN A 193 10.58 -11.91 12.55
CA GLN A 193 10.27 -12.36 13.92
C GLN A 193 9.82 -13.83 13.96
N ARG A 194 9.15 -14.31 12.91
CA ARG A 194 8.70 -15.71 12.79
C ARG A 194 9.80 -16.64 12.27
N ASN A 195 10.54 -16.20 11.26
CA ASN A 195 11.62 -16.96 10.66
C ASN A 195 12.84 -16.04 10.42
N GLY A 196 13.89 -16.23 11.24
CA GLY A 196 15.11 -15.43 11.17
C GLY A 196 15.84 -15.49 9.82
N GLN A 197 15.68 -16.58 9.06
CA GLN A 197 16.31 -16.74 7.73
C GLN A 197 15.74 -15.75 6.69
N VAL A 198 14.54 -15.20 6.93
CA VAL A 198 13.95 -14.15 6.08
C VAL A 198 14.84 -12.92 6.03
N LYS A 199 15.55 -12.61 7.13
CA LYS A 199 16.43 -11.45 7.19
C LYS A 199 17.56 -11.53 6.16
N ASP A 200 18.21 -12.69 6.07
CA ASP A 200 19.37 -12.86 5.21
C ASP A 200 18.96 -12.79 3.73
N LYS A 201 17.85 -13.46 3.37
CA LYS A 201 17.32 -13.41 2.00
C LYS A 201 16.79 -12.02 1.62
N TRP A 202 16.17 -11.32 2.56
CA TRP A 202 15.71 -9.95 2.34
C TRP A 202 16.89 -8.99 2.08
N LEU A 203 17.99 -9.13 2.83
CA LEU A 203 19.22 -8.36 2.59
C LEU A 203 19.85 -8.70 1.24
N GLU A 204 19.86 -9.98 0.85
CA GLU A 204 20.35 -10.41 -0.46
C GLU A 204 19.56 -9.75 -1.61
N ARG A 205 18.21 -9.83 -1.57
CA ARG A 205 17.36 -9.17 -2.58
C ARG A 205 17.51 -7.65 -2.57
N LYS A 206 17.62 -7.04 -1.39
CA LYS A 206 17.88 -5.60 -1.27
C LYS A 206 19.15 -5.20 -2.04
N SER A 207 20.25 -5.92 -1.84
CA SER A 207 21.50 -5.63 -2.55
C SER A 207 21.36 -5.79 -4.07
N GLN A 208 20.58 -6.76 -4.55
CA GLN A 208 20.29 -6.90 -5.99
C GLN A 208 19.57 -5.66 -6.55
N PHE A 209 18.58 -5.11 -5.83
CA PHE A 209 17.92 -3.87 -6.24
C PHE A 209 18.88 -2.66 -6.24
N GLU A 210 19.77 -2.57 -5.26
CA GLU A 210 20.76 -1.48 -5.16
C GLU A 210 21.79 -1.55 -6.30
N GLU A 211 22.30 -2.74 -6.64
CA GLU A 211 23.22 -2.97 -7.77
C GLU A 211 22.55 -2.65 -9.12
N ASP A 212 21.30 -3.09 -9.30
CA ASP A 212 20.50 -2.80 -10.49
C ASP A 212 20.22 -1.30 -10.68
N SER A 213 20.18 -0.55 -9.59
CA SER A 213 19.97 0.91 -9.61
C SER A 213 21.25 1.66 -10.00
N ILE A 214 22.42 1.16 -9.60
CA ILE A 214 23.73 1.73 -9.94
C ILE A 214 24.09 1.47 -11.41
N ASN A 215 23.78 0.27 -11.93
CA ASN A 215 24.10 -0.10 -13.31
C ASN A 215 23.21 0.56 -14.38
N ARG A 216 22.21 1.36 -13.98
CA ARG A 216 21.28 2.07 -14.88
C ARG A 216 21.45 3.60 -14.87
N GLN A 217 22.42 4.13 -14.13
CA GLN A 217 22.86 5.55 -14.20
C GLN A 217 23.96 5.73 -15.23
#